data_AF-A0A249A0M1-F1
#
_entry.id   AF-A0A249A0M1-F1
#
_cell.length_a   1.000
_cell.length_b   1.000
_cell.length_c   1.000
_cell.angle_alpha   90.00
_cell.angle_beta   90.00
_cell.angle_gamma   90.00
#
_symmetry.space_group_name_H-M   'P 1'
#
loop_
_entity.id
_entity.type
_entity.pdbx_description
1 polymer ?
#
loop_
_entity_poly.entity_id
_entity_poly.type
_entity_poly.pdbx_seq_one_letter_code
_entity_poly.pdbx_strand_id
1 'polypeptide(L)'
;MNEEKYFSVDVSDETHVIRLHETLEQAKQSCLNGATEAYEFAGDMDDHESYESYEAYDLPYAVYGVVLGRAKSDIRPLTDEERASELFGEAEQVIEPPTLLENNGWISIEDKLPPIETDVLGLCDISGMQLILIVSRELADNEWYFLSVNQYGLDDDVIAVTHWQPLPEPPKEEK
;
A
#
# COMPACT_ATOMS: atom_id res chain seq x y z
N MET A 1 -9.56 -4.74 7.64
CA MET A 1 -9.82 -4.11 6.33
C MET A 1 -8.77 -3.04 6.10
N ASN A 2 -7.56 -3.46 5.72
CA ASN A 2 -6.66 -2.58 4.99
C ASN A 2 -7.23 -2.43 3.59
N GLU A 3 -8.00 -1.38 3.38
CA GLU A 3 -8.16 -0.81 2.05
C GLU A 3 -6.76 -0.38 1.62
N GLU A 4 -6.10 -1.17 0.77
CA GLU A 4 -4.88 -0.73 0.09
C GLU A 4 -5.22 0.58 -0.61
N LYS A 5 -4.74 1.70 -0.08
CA LYS A 5 -4.97 3.01 -0.69
C LYS A 5 -3.90 3.22 -1.73
N TYR A 6 -4.32 3.45 -2.96
CA TYR A 6 -3.44 3.87 -4.04
C TYR A 6 -3.51 5.38 -4.15
N PHE A 7 -2.51 5.99 -4.76
CA PHE A 7 -2.51 7.42 -5.00
C PHE A 7 -2.08 7.75 -6.42
N SER A 8 -2.53 8.89 -6.91
CA SER A 8 -1.97 9.58 -8.07
C SER A 8 -1.76 11.05 -7.71
N VAL A 9 -0.80 11.68 -8.36
CA VAL A 9 -0.67 13.14 -8.35
C VAL A 9 -1.34 13.68 -9.60
N ASP A 10 -2.24 14.64 -9.40
CA ASP A 10 -2.92 15.35 -10.46
C ASP A 10 -2.13 16.60 -10.85
N VAL A 11 -1.55 16.58 -12.04
CA VAL A 11 -0.69 17.65 -12.55
C VAL A 11 -1.40 18.61 -13.50
N SER A 12 -2.71 18.42 -13.74
CA SER A 12 -3.47 19.40 -14.53
C SER A 12 -3.81 20.68 -13.75
N ASP A 13 -3.54 20.68 -12.43
CA ASP A 13 -3.63 21.85 -11.55
C ASP A 13 -2.24 22.26 -11.07
N GLU A 14 -2.02 23.57 -10.91
CA GLU A 14 -0.74 24.17 -10.50
C GLU A 14 -0.27 23.71 -9.10
N THR A 15 -1.15 23.09 -8.32
CA THR A 15 -0.88 22.67 -6.94
C THR A 15 -0.48 21.21 -6.77
N HIS A 16 -0.47 20.41 -7.86
CA HIS A 16 -0.10 18.99 -7.86
C HIS A 16 -0.82 18.18 -6.77
N VAL A 17 -2.13 18.05 -6.89
CA VAL A 17 -2.98 17.47 -5.83
C VAL A 17 -2.85 15.95 -5.75
N ILE A 18 -2.64 15.41 -4.54
CA ILE A 18 -2.66 13.96 -4.30
C ILE A 18 -4.12 13.47 -4.24
N ARG A 19 -4.48 12.54 -5.13
CA ARG A 19 -5.77 11.83 -5.16
C ARG A 19 -5.60 10.40 -4.64
N LEU A 20 -6.53 9.94 -3.81
CA LEU A 20 -6.56 8.57 -3.30
C LEU A 20 -7.53 7.72 -4.12
N HIS A 21 -7.17 6.46 -4.36
CA HIS A 21 -7.92 5.52 -5.20
C HIS A 21 -8.07 4.16 -4.51
N GLU A 22 -9.14 3.44 -4.87
CA GLU A 22 -9.43 2.10 -4.33
C GLU A 22 -8.61 1.01 -5.04
N THR A 23 -8.16 1.27 -6.28
CA THR A 23 -7.41 0.31 -7.10
C THR A 23 -6.19 0.94 -7.76
N LEU A 24 -5.18 0.13 -8.05
CA LEU A 24 -3.99 0.57 -8.79
C LEU A 24 -4.35 1.07 -10.21
N GLU A 25 -5.31 0.42 -10.88
CA GLU A 25 -5.73 0.81 -12.22
C GLU A 25 -6.42 2.17 -12.25
N GLN A 26 -7.24 2.49 -11.24
CA GLN A 26 -7.79 3.83 -11.08
C GLN A 26 -6.69 4.88 -10.88
N ALA A 27 -5.70 4.60 -10.04
CA ALA A 27 -4.57 5.51 -9.80
C ALA A 27 -3.75 5.75 -11.08
N LYS A 28 -3.43 4.68 -11.83
CA LYS A 28 -2.76 4.77 -13.13
C LYS A 28 -3.54 5.63 -14.11
N GLN A 29 -4.84 5.35 -14.27
CA GLN A 29 -5.68 6.06 -15.23
C GLN A 29 -5.84 7.53 -14.84
N SER A 30 -6.03 7.83 -13.55
CA SER A 30 -6.14 9.20 -13.06
C SER A 30 -4.84 9.99 -13.28
N CYS A 31 -3.68 9.37 -13.04
CA CYS A 31 -2.38 9.98 -13.31
C CYS A 31 -2.20 10.30 -14.81
N LEU A 32 -2.54 9.33 -15.67
CA LEU A 32 -2.44 9.49 -17.12
C LEU A 32 -3.36 10.60 -17.64
N ASN A 33 -4.59 10.67 -17.12
CA ASN A 33 -5.53 11.73 -17.48
C ASN A 33 -4.97 13.11 -17.11
N GLY A 34 -4.49 13.30 -15.88
CA GLY A 34 -3.92 14.58 -15.44
C GLY A 34 -2.70 15.01 -16.27
N ALA A 35 -1.79 14.08 -16.58
CA ALA A 35 -0.66 14.35 -17.46
C ALA A 35 -1.09 14.70 -18.90
N THR A 36 -2.13 14.04 -19.41
CA THR A 36 -2.67 14.31 -20.76
C THR A 36 -3.31 15.68 -20.83
N GLU A 37 -4.13 16.05 -19.83
CA GLU A 37 -4.75 17.38 -19.74
C GLU A 37 -3.69 18.50 -19.66
N ALA A 38 -2.65 18.33 -18.84
CA ALA A 38 -1.56 19.30 -18.74
C ALA A 38 -0.77 19.43 -20.06
N TYR A 39 -0.51 18.32 -20.74
CA TYR A 39 0.12 18.32 -22.07
C TYR A 39 -0.75 19.05 -23.11
N GLU A 40 -2.06 18.78 -23.15
CA GLU A 40 -3.01 19.43 -24.06
C GLU A 40 -3.08 20.94 -23.81
N PHE A 41 -3.10 21.36 -22.54
CA PHE A 41 -3.08 22.78 -22.17
C PHE A 41 -1.80 23.49 -22.64
N ALA A 42 -0.63 22.86 -22.46
CA ALA A 42 0.62 23.39 -22.98
C ALA A 42 0.59 23.51 -24.51
N GLY A 43 -0.07 22.57 -25.19
CA GLY A 43 -0.28 22.60 -26.64
C GLY A 43 -1.21 23.71 -27.12
N ASP A 44 -2.26 24.02 -26.38
CA ASP A 44 -3.21 25.09 -26.71
C ASP A 44 -2.59 26.49 -26.62
N MET A 45 -1.54 26.68 -25.83
CA MET A 45 -0.77 27.93 -25.77
C MET A 45 0.10 28.16 -27.02
N ASP A 46 0.43 27.09 -27.76
CA ASP A 46 1.25 27.10 -28.99
C ASP A 46 2.57 27.89 -28.85
N ASP A 47 3.19 27.84 -27.65
CA ASP A 47 4.49 28.41 -27.39
C ASP A 47 5.47 27.40 -26.78
N HIS A 48 6.76 27.63 -27.02
CA HIS A 48 7.81 26.71 -26.58
C HIS A 48 7.97 26.72 -25.06
N GLU A 49 7.74 27.88 -24.43
CA GLU A 49 7.90 28.07 -22.99
C GLU A 49 6.90 27.21 -22.20
N SER A 50 5.68 27.02 -22.69
CA SER A 50 4.66 26.17 -22.07
C SER A 50 5.03 24.69 -22.09
N TYR A 51 5.61 24.20 -23.19
CA TYR A 51 6.09 22.82 -23.26
C TYR A 51 7.33 22.58 -22.41
N GLU A 52 8.28 23.51 -22.39
CA GLU A 52 9.43 23.45 -21.49
C GLU A 52 8.98 23.47 -20.02
N SER A 53 7.97 24.27 -19.69
CA SER A 53 7.37 24.31 -18.37
C SER A 53 6.73 22.97 -17.99
N TYR A 54 5.89 22.41 -18.86
CA TYR A 54 5.25 21.11 -18.62
C TYR A 54 6.29 19.99 -18.41
N GLU A 55 7.31 19.92 -19.26
CA GLU A 55 8.37 18.90 -19.16
C GLU A 55 9.21 19.05 -17.88
N ALA A 56 9.49 20.29 -17.46
CA ALA A 56 10.32 20.55 -16.29
C ALA A 56 9.57 20.51 -14.96
N TYR A 57 8.28 20.88 -14.94
CA TYR A 57 7.54 21.15 -13.71
C TYR A 57 6.29 20.30 -13.51
N ASP A 58 5.63 19.79 -14.54
CA ASP A 58 4.39 19.01 -14.36
C ASP A 58 4.64 17.53 -14.55
N LEU A 59 5.19 17.14 -15.70
CA LEU A 59 5.43 15.74 -16.05
C LEU A 59 6.25 14.97 -14.99
N PRO A 60 7.31 15.52 -14.36
CA PRO A 60 8.06 14.79 -13.33
C PRO A 60 7.25 14.46 -12.08
N TYR A 61 6.18 15.23 -11.82
CA TYR A 61 5.28 15.02 -10.68
C TYR A 61 4.07 14.17 -11.04
N ALA A 62 3.87 13.80 -12.31
CA ALA A 62 2.82 12.89 -12.74
C ALA A 62 3.16 11.45 -12.31
N VAL A 63 2.98 11.18 -11.02
CA VAL A 63 3.30 9.90 -10.38
C VAL A 63 2.07 9.23 -9.80
N TYR A 64 2.11 7.90 -9.76
CA TYR A 64 1.11 7.08 -9.06
C TYR A 64 1.79 5.98 -8.27
N GLY A 65 1.12 5.46 -7.25
CA GLY A 65 1.70 4.42 -6.42
C GLY A 65 0.79 3.83 -5.37
N VAL A 66 1.40 3.03 -4.49
CA VAL A 66 0.74 2.40 -3.34
C VAL A 66 1.12 3.18 -2.09
N VAL A 67 0.17 3.42 -1.20
CA VAL A 67 0.44 4.04 0.11
C VAL A 67 1.07 2.99 1.04
N LEU A 68 2.33 3.22 1.43
CA LEU A 68 3.12 2.27 2.23
C LEU A 68 3.00 2.46 3.75
N GLY A 69 2.36 3.55 4.19
CA GLY A 69 2.20 3.84 5.60
C GLY A 69 1.03 4.78 5.87
N ARG A 70 0.58 4.82 7.13
CA ARG A 70 -0.49 5.70 7.59
C ARG A 70 -0.28 6.12 9.02
N ALA A 71 -0.91 7.22 9.42
CA ALA A 71 -1.09 7.51 10.84
C ALA A 71 -2.25 6.69 11.40
N LYS A 72 -2.10 6.18 12.62
CA LYS A 72 -3.17 5.56 13.40
C LYS A 72 -3.18 6.13 14.81
N SER A 73 -4.37 6.50 15.29
CA SER A 73 -4.61 6.78 16.71
C SER A 73 -5.35 5.61 17.32
N ASP A 74 -4.94 5.22 18.52
CA ASP A 74 -5.69 4.27 19.32
C ASP A 74 -6.72 5.02 20.19
N ILE A 75 -7.70 4.28 20.68
CA ILE A 75 -8.74 4.80 21.56
C ILE A 75 -8.65 4.02 22.87
N ARG A 76 -8.61 4.75 23.99
CA ARG A 76 -8.63 4.14 25.32
C ARG A 76 -9.65 4.80 26.26
N PRO A 77 -10.09 4.11 27.32
CA PRO A 77 -10.87 4.73 28.38
C PRO A 77 -10.10 5.82 29.12
N LEU A 78 -10.81 6.77 29.72
CA LEU A 78 -10.21 7.73 30.66
C LEU A 78 -9.65 7.03 31.89
N THR A 79 -8.49 7.51 32.34
CA THR A 79 -7.94 7.21 33.66
C THR A 79 -8.78 7.86 34.77
N ASP A 80 -8.60 7.43 36.02
CA ASP A 80 -9.33 8.00 37.16
C ASP A 80 -9.03 9.50 37.37
N GLU A 81 -7.78 9.93 37.13
CA GLU A 81 -7.38 11.33 37.22
C GLU A 81 -8.03 12.19 36.12
N GLU A 82 -8.06 11.69 34.88
CA GLU A 82 -8.72 12.37 33.76
C GLU A 82 -10.23 12.45 33.96
N ARG A 83 -10.84 11.42 34.56
CA ARG A 83 -12.28 11.40 34.87
C ARG A 83 -12.67 12.34 36.00
N ALA A 84 -11.77 12.54 36.96
CA ALA A 84 -11.95 13.52 38.02
C ALA A 84 -11.71 14.97 37.55
N SER A 85 -11.14 15.14 36.35
CA SER A 85 -10.90 16.45 35.74
C SER A 85 -12.14 16.97 35.02
N GLU A 86 -12.51 18.23 35.25
CA GLU A 86 -13.60 18.89 34.53
C GLU A 86 -13.27 19.15 33.05
N LEU A 87 -12.02 18.96 32.62
CA LEU A 87 -11.57 19.20 31.24
C LEU A 87 -12.16 18.22 30.23
N PHE A 88 -12.53 17.01 30.66
CA PHE A 88 -13.03 15.96 29.77
C PHE A 88 -14.56 15.83 29.77
N GLY A 89 -15.26 16.59 30.62
CA GLY A 89 -16.73 16.63 30.64
C GLY A 89 -17.37 15.24 30.74
N GLU A 90 -18.23 14.92 29.77
CA GLU A 90 -18.94 13.63 29.67
C GLU A 90 -18.20 12.57 28.82
N ALA A 91 -16.97 12.85 28.37
CA ALA A 91 -16.23 11.89 27.56
C ALA A 91 -15.82 10.66 28.38
N GLU A 92 -16.08 9.46 27.84
CA GLU A 92 -15.68 8.19 28.46
C GLU A 92 -14.38 7.62 27.89
N GLN A 93 -13.93 8.14 26.74
CA GLN A 93 -12.74 7.69 26.03
C GLN A 93 -11.93 8.88 25.50
N VAL A 94 -10.64 8.66 25.33
CA VAL A 94 -9.70 9.61 24.70
C VAL A 94 -9.08 8.98 23.47
N ILE A 95 -8.89 9.81 22.44
CA ILE A 95 -8.12 9.45 21.25
C ILE A 95 -6.67 9.79 21.55
N GLU A 96 -5.80 8.79 21.46
CA GLU A 96 -4.37 8.97 21.68
C GLU A 96 -3.70 9.73 20.53
N PRO A 97 -2.57 10.42 20.79
CA PRO A 97 -1.77 11.01 19.74
C PRO A 97 -1.45 9.98 18.63
N PRO A 98 -1.55 10.39 17.36
CA PRO A 98 -1.33 9.47 16.26
C PRO A 98 0.12 8.97 16.24
N THR A 99 0.27 7.68 15.92
CA THR A 99 1.55 7.05 15.63
C THR A 99 1.64 6.69 14.16
N LEU A 100 2.85 6.73 13.60
CA LEU A 100 3.08 6.28 12.22
C LEU A 100 3.15 4.75 12.20
N LEU A 101 2.42 4.16 11.26
CA LEU A 101 2.44 2.75 10.95
C LEU A 101 2.95 2.60 9.52
N GLU A 102 4.20 2.15 9.40
CA GLU A 102 4.81 1.78 8.12
C GLU A 102 4.62 0.29 7.91
N ASN A 103 4.15 -0.09 6.72
CA ASN A 103 3.96 -1.49 6.37
C ASN A 103 5.05 -1.99 5.42
N ASN A 104 5.90 -1.11 4.87
CA ASN A 104 7.02 -1.43 3.96
C ASN A 104 6.62 -2.40 2.83
N GLY A 105 5.35 -2.35 2.41
CA GLY A 105 4.76 -3.20 1.39
C GLY A 105 4.35 -4.62 1.85
N TRP A 106 4.51 -4.99 3.12
CA TRP A 106 3.98 -6.23 3.68
C TRP A 106 2.46 -6.15 3.81
N ILE A 107 1.77 -7.28 3.67
CA ILE A 107 0.31 -7.36 3.76
C ILE A 107 -0.01 -8.46 4.76
N SER A 108 -0.69 -8.13 5.87
CA SER A 108 -1.14 -9.12 6.84
C SER A 108 -2.15 -10.08 6.19
N ILE A 109 -2.04 -11.38 6.46
CA ILE A 109 -3.00 -12.37 5.98
C ILE A 109 -4.41 -12.17 6.56
N GLU A 110 -4.51 -11.49 7.72
CA GLU A 110 -5.79 -11.11 8.34
C GLU A 110 -6.46 -9.95 7.61
N ASP A 111 -5.65 -9.11 6.95
CA ASP A 111 -6.15 -7.99 6.15
C ASP A 111 -6.58 -8.42 4.75
N LYS A 112 -5.72 -9.18 4.08
CA LYS A 112 -5.94 -9.65 2.71
C LYS A 112 -5.07 -10.87 2.45
N LEU A 113 -5.71 -11.96 2.01
CA LEU A 113 -5.00 -13.14 1.54
C LEU A 113 -4.48 -12.92 0.11
N PRO A 114 -3.30 -13.44 -0.26
CA PRO A 114 -2.84 -13.42 -1.65
C PRO A 114 -3.78 -14.28 -2.52
N PRO A 115 -3.90 -14.04 -3.83
CA PRO A 115 -4.73 -14.88 -4.69
C PRO A 115 -4.33 -16.37 -4.62
N ILE A 116 -5.28 -17.27 -4.91
CA ILE A 116 -5.00 -18.72 -4.97
C ILE A 116 -3.95 -18.97 -6.06
N GLU A 117 -3.08 -19.96 -5.86
CA GLU A 117 -2.07 -20.41 -6.84
C GLU A 117 -1.16 -19.25 -7.31
N THR A 118 -0.89 -18.28 -6.44
CA THR A 118 -0.02 -17.14 -6.72
C THR A 118 1.17 -17.14 -5.77
N ASP A 119 2.36 -17.24 -6.35
CA ASP A 119 3.62 -17.18 -5.61
C ASP A 119 3.88 -15.78 -5.07
N VAL A 120 4.18 -15.70 -3.78
CA VAL A 120 4.44 -14.46 -3.04
C VAL A 120 5.63 -14.64 -2.09
N LEU A 121 6.26 -13.54 -1.68
CA LEU A 121 7.15 -13.56 -0.52
C LEU A 121 6.30 -13.68 0.75
N GLY A 122 6.50 -14.71 1.55
CA GLY A 122 5.81 -14.91 2.83
C GLY A 122 6.75 -14.74 4.01
N LEU A 123 6.33 -13.96 5.01
CA LEU A 123 6.93 -13.95 6.34
C LEU A 123 6.35 -15.12 7.14
N CYS A 124 7.17 -16.16 7.27
CA CYS A 124 6.81 -17.46 7.78
C CYS A 124 7.34 -17.66 9.20
N ASP A 125 6.56 -18.30 10.06
CA ASP A 125 7.03 -18.88 11.33
C ASP A 125 7.18 -20.39 11.15
N ILE A 126 8.42 -20.88 11.23
CA ILE A 126 8.73 -22.30 11.16
C ILE A 126 9.43 -22.69 12.45
N SER A 127 8.72 -23.41 13.31
CA SER A 127 9.24 -23.88 14.61
C SER A 127 9.79 -22.75 15.50
N GLY A 128 9.17 -21.57 15.49
CA GLY A 128 9.58 -20.41 16.28
C GLY A 128 10.71 -19.58 15.64
N MET A 129 11.09 -19.89 14.40
CA MET A 129 12.02 -19.08 13.61
C MET A 129 11.26 -18.32 12.52
N GLN A 130 11.50 -17.00 12.45
CA GLN A 130 11.00 -16.18 11.36
C GLN A 130 11.90 -16.30 10.13
N LEU A 131 11.29 -16.68 8.99
CA LEU A 131 11.95 -16.85 7.70
C LEU A 131 11.15 -16.13 6.61
N ILE A 132 11.83 -15.63 5.59
CA ILE A 132 11.19 -15.14 4.36
C ILE A 132 11.33 -16.22 3.29
N LEU A 133 10.21 -16.74 2.81
CA LEU A 133 10.14 -17.82 1.82
C LEU A 133 9.28 -17.41 0.63
N ILE A 134 9.41 -18.11 -0.50
CA ILE A 134 8.42 -18.04 -1.57
C ILE A 134 7.33 -19.04 -1.22
N VAL A 135 6.09 -18.57 -1.10
CA VAL A 135 4.94 -19.39 -0.72
C VAL A 135 3.79 -19.20 -1.71
N SER A 136 2.98 -20.24 -1.88
CA SER A 136 1.73 -20.19 -2.64
C SER A 136 0.55 -20.51 -1.72
N ARG A 137 -0.58 -19.82 -1.94
CA ARG A 137 -1.85 -20.12 -1.27
C ARG A 137 -2.60 -21.18 -2.07
N GLU A 138 -2.73 -22.36 -1.49
CA GLU A 138 -3.43 -23.50 -2.09
C GLU A 138 -4.83 -23.66 -1.48
N LEU A 139 -5.73 -24.30 -2.23
CA LEU A 139 -7.09 -24.64 -1.79
C LEU A 139 -7.30 -26.15 -1.94
N ALA A 140 -7.54 -26.86 -0.84
CA ALA A 140 -7.96 -28.27 -0.87
C ALA A 140 -9.06 -28.50 0.16
N ASP A 141 -10.04 -29.35 -0.16
CA ASP A 141 -11.15 -29.71 0.74
C ASP A 141 -11.89 -28.51 1.38
N ASN A 142 -12.04 -27.40 0.63
CA ASN A 142 -12.62 -26.11 1.07
C ASN A 142 -11.83 -25.39 2.19
N GLU A 143 -10.63 -25.85 2.50
CA GLU A 143 -9.69 -25.17 3.39
C GLU A 143 -8.51 -24.64 2.55
N TRP A 144 -7.92 -23.53 2.99
CA TRP A 144 -6.75 -22.98 2.35
C TRP A 144 -5.54 -23.12 3.27
N TYR A 145 -4.38 -23.27 2.67
CA TYR A 145 -3.11 -23.38 3.37
C TYR A 145 -1.99 -22.78 2.52
N PHE A 146 -0.85 -22.51 3.15
CA PHE A 146 0.34 -22.05 2.46
C PHE A 146 1.36 -23.18 2.34
N LEU A 147 1.91 -23.33 1.14
CA LEU A 147 3.04 -24.22 0.86
C LEU A 147 4.27 -23.40 0.48
N SER A 148 5.47 -23.83 0.88
CA SER A 148 6.71 -23.29 0.35
C SER A 148 6.97 -23.81 -1.06
N VAL A 149 7.30 -22.91 -1.98
CA VAL A 149 7.67 -23.24 -3.36
C VAL A 149 9.17 -23.46 -3.49
N ASN A 150 9.98 -22.74 -2.71
CA ASN A 150 11.43 -22.71 -2.85
C ASN A 150 12.21 -23.52 -1.79
N GLN A 151 11.52 -24.35 -1.00
CA GLN A 151 12.16 -25.18 0.03
C GLN A 151 12.09 -26.67 -0.34
N TYR A 152 13.22 -27.21 -0.82
CA TYR A 152 13.35 -28.64 -1.05
C TYR A 152 13.64 -29.37 0.27
N GLY A 153 12.81 -30.37 0.63
CA GLY A 153 13.10 -31.34 1.69
C GLY A 153 12.34 -31.17 3.01
N LEU A 154 11.40 -30.23 3.10
CA LEU A 154 10.29 -30.33 4.05
C LEU A 154 9.09 -30.84 3.25
N ASP A 155 8.66 -32.07 3.52
CA ASP A 155 7.51 -32.70 2.88
C ASP A 155 6.27 -31.83 3.09
N ASP A 156 5.67 -31.25 2.04
CA ASP A 156 4.31 -30.66 1.95
C ASP A 156 3.72 -29.99 3.23
N ASP A 157 4.56 -29.47 4.10
CA ASP A 157 4.16 -29.05 5.44
C ASP A 157 3.48 -27.68 5.32
N VAL A 158 2.28 -27.57 5.88
CA VAL A 158 1.56 -26.30 5.95
C VAL A 158 2.39 -25.29 6.72
N ILE A 159 2.73 -24.18 6.08
CA ILE A 159 3.56 -23.13 6.67
C ILE A 159 2.66 -22.07 7.28
N ALA A 160 2.98 -21.68 8.52
CA ALA A 160 2.33 -20.53 9.14
C ALA A 160 2.89 -19.24 8.54
N VAL A 161 2.07 -18.55 7.73
CA VAL A 161 2.41 -17.26 7.13
C VAL A 161 1.65 -16.16 7.86
N THR A 162 2.35 -15.09 8.26
CA THR A 162 1.71 -13.94 8.95
C THR A 162 1.50 -12.75 8.01
N HIS A 163 2.45 -12.51 7.11
CA HIS A 163 2.44 -11.40 6.17
C HIS A 163 2.99 -11.85 4.82
N TRP A 164 2.59 -11.18 3.73
CA TRP A 164 3.12 -11.46 2.40
C TRP A 164 3.40 -10.19 1.57
N GLN A 165 4.21 -10.32 0.53
CA GLN A 165 4.43 -9.32 -0.53
C GLN A 165 4.38 -9.97 -1.91
N PRO A 166 3.96 -9.24 -2.96
CA PRO A 166 4.20 -9.69 -4.33
C PRO A 166 5.68 -9.99 -4.57
N LEU A 167 5.99 -10.96 -5.41
CA LEU A 167 7.36 -11.19 -5.84
C LEU A 167 7.91 -9.95 -6.57
N PRO A 168 9.15 -9.51 -6.28
CA PRO A 168 9.76 -8.42 -7.02
C PRO A 168 9.94 -8.83 -8.49
N GLU A 169 9.69 -7.90 -9.41
CA GLU A 169 10.02 -8.13 -10.81
C GLU A 169 11.54 -8.31 -10.96
N PRO A 170 11.99 -9.26 -11.80
CA PRO A 170 13.40 -9.39 -12.10
C PRO A 170 13.94 -8.09 -12.71
N PRO A 171 15.21 -7.73 -12.49
CA PRO A 171 15.82 -6.61 -13.15
C PRO A 171 15.63 -6.74 -14.67
N LYS A 172 15.16 -5.68 -15.32
CA LYS A 172 15.08 -5.66 -16.78
C LYS A 172 16.51 -5.63 -17.32
N GLU A 173 16.84 -6.54 -18.23
CA GLU A 173 18.10 -6.45 -18.96
C GLU A 173 18.09 -5.12 -19.74
N GLU A 174 19.06 -4.25 -19.45
CA GLU A 174 19.32 -3.08 -20.29
C GLU A 174 19.72 -3.60 -21.68
N LYS A 175 18.91 -3.29 -22.70
CA LYS A 175 19.22 -3.59 -24.10
C LYS A 175 20.14 -2.54 -24.69
#